data_AF-A0A3P9BM66-F1
#
_entry.id   AF-A0A3P9BM66-F1
#
_cell.length_a   1.000
_cell.length_b   1.000
_cell.length_c   1.000
_cell.angle_alpha   90.00
_cell.angle_beta   90.00
_cell.angle_gamma   90.00
#
_symmetry.space_group_name_H-M   'P 1'
#
loop_
_entity.id
_entity.type
_entity.pdbx_description
1 polymer ?
#
loop_
_entity_poly.entity_id
_entity_poly.type
_entity_poly.pdbx_seq_one_letter_code
_entity_poly.pdbx_strand_id
1 'polypeptide(L)'
;MDSREVGDLLDECLGAAEAAGRQSTGVSEAGPTTQERLNYCSCRDSLCAELASLLQEAMDMKWPFAPEKWQYKQSVSAADKTNLNDLISKHLSQLLDLLKACIRAEEAHCALAVVFLVDRYLYWTDDSSRLLKITKLLHRRYPETPIAPQLVIRQARVYFNSGKLQKAEYILSSLINNSGTTGHWIYHSESDRVLVQAVSVQVRGTILQKLGLWLEAAELIWASLVGYYSLPQPDKKGIGTSLCILASILVSMNNEDFHAFRTNPDIDFVSPPHNLQSLVVFSKKKFAALFILSIFSDVTWGWKSSSS
;
A
#
# COMPACT_ATOMS: atom_id res chain seq x y z
N MET A 1 -2.71 -17.68 13.10
CA MET A 1 -2.23 -18.65 12.09
C MET A 1 -0.72 -18.66 12.15
N ASP A 2 -0.10 -19.83 12.16
CA ASP A 2 1.37 -19.92 12.11
C ASP A 2 1.86 -19.54 10.69
N SER A 3 3.06 -18.98 10.56
CA SER A 3 3.65 -18.57 9.28
C SER A 3 3.75 -19.74 8.28
N ARG A 4 3.94 -20.96 8.78
CA ARG A 4 3.97 -22.17 7.95
C ARG A 4 2.63 -22.44 7.25
N GLU A 5 1.55 -22.35 8.00
CA GLU A 5 0.18 -22.58 7.52
C GLU A 5 -0.22 -21.55 6.44
N VAL A 6 0.17 -20.28 6.62
CA VAL A 6 0.00 -19.23 5.59
C VAL A 6 0.76 -19.59 4.31
N GLY A 7 2.01 -20.03 4.46
CA GLY A 7 2.87 -20.44 3.34
C GLY A 7 2.26 -21.58 2.54
N ASP A 8 1.77 -22.62 3.22
CA ASP A 8 1.14 -23.79 2.60
C ASP A 8 -0.11 -23.39 1.80
N LEU A 9 -0.99 -22.57 2.37
CA LEU A 9 -2.20 -22.08 1.67
C LEU A 9 -1.85 -21.22 0.45
N LEU A 10 -0.81 -20.39 0.53
CA LEU A 10 -0.33 -19.61 -0.61
C LEU A 10 0.27 -20.49 -1.70
N ASP A 11 1.01 -21.53 -1.33
CA ASP A 11 1.59 -22.48 -2.28
C ASP A 11 0.49 -23.30 -2.97
N GLU A 12 -0.62 -23.61 -2.28
CA GLU A 12 -1.82 -24.19 -2.89
C GLU A 12 -2.51 -23.24 -3.89
N CYS A 13 -2.65 -21.96 -3.54
CA CYS A 13 -3.18 -20.93 -4.46
C CYS A 13 -2.29 -20.79 -5.70
N LEU A 14 -0.97 -20.80 -5.49
CA LEU A 14 0.01 -20.74 -6.57
C LEU A 14 -0.07 -21.96 -7.48
N GLY A 15 -0.17 -23.17 -6.91
CA GLY A 15 -0.37 -24.40 -7.68
C GLY A 15 -1.65 -24.36 -8.51
N ALA A 16 -2.75 -23.84 -7.95
CA ALA A 16 -4.00 -23.64 -8.69
C ALA A 16 -3.81 -22.65 -9.86
N ALA A 17 -3.12 -21.53 -9.65
CA ALA A 17 -2.87 -20.53 -10.70
C ALA A 17 -1.94 -21.07 -11.81
N GLU A 18 -0.96 -21.89 -11.47
CA GLU A 18 -0.07 -22.53 -12.43
C GLU A 18 -0.82 -23.59 -13.27
N ALA A 19 -1.66 -24.41 -12.64
CA ALA A 19 -2.49 -25.40 -13.33
C ALA A 19 -3.47 -24.73 -14.31
N ALA A 20 -4.16 -23.69 -13.86
CA ALA A 20 -5.00 -22.82 -14.67
C ALA A 20 -4.25 -22.25 -15.88
N GLY A 21 -3.00 -21.83 -15.71
CA GLY A 21 -2.17 -21.33 -16.80
C GLY A 21 -1.83 -22.38 -17.86
N ARG A 22 -1.59 -23.64 -17.47
CA ARG A 22 -1.25 -24.73 -18.41
C ARG A 22 -2.44 -25.18 -19.25
N GLN A 23 -3.65 -25.12 -18.70
CA GLN A 23 -4.88 -25.44 -19.41
C GLN A 23 -5.14 -24.47 -20.57
N SER A 24 -4.78 -23.19 -20.43
CA SER A 24 -4.91 -22.20 -21.52
C SER A 24 -4.03 -22.44 -22.75
N THR A 25 -2.94 -23.21 -22.59
CA THR A 25 -2.01 -23.56 -23.67
C THR A 25 -2.29 -24.91 -24.33
N GLY A 26 -3.18 -25.72 -23.76
CA GLY A 26 -3.68 -26.98 -24.33
C GLY A 26 -5.09 -26.79 -24.87
N VAL A 27 -5.48 -27.56 -25.89
CA VAL A 27 -6.78 -27.49 -26.59
C VAL A 27 -7.93 -28.05 -25.73
N SER A 28 -8.02 -27.69 -24.45
CA SER A 28 -9.09 -28.15 -23.56
C SER A 28 -10.00 -26.97 -23.21
N GLU A 29 -11.09 -26.82 -23.96
CA GLU A 29 -12.16 -25.84 -23.77
C GLU A 29 -13.04 -26.10 -22.52
N ALA A 30 -12.62 -26.98 -21.62
CA ALA A 30 -13.39 -27.30 -20.43
C ALA A 30 -13.24 -26.17 -19.41
N GLY A 31 -14.22 -25.27 -19.37
CA GLY A 31 -14.36 -24.25 -18.33
C GLY A 31 -14.56 -24.86 -16.93
N PRO A 32 -14.70 -24.01 -15.89
CA PRO A 32 -14.74 -24.46 -14.51
C PRO A 32 -15.93 -25.38 -14.25
N THR A 33 -15.70 -26.45 -13.49
CA THR A 33 -16.73 -27.44 -13.15
C THR A 33 -17.82 -26.82 -12.29
N THR A 34 -19.03 -27.41 -12.32
CA THR A 34 -20.13 -26.98 -11.43
C THR A 34 -19.72 -26.99 -9.97
N GLN A 35 -18.93 -27.98 -9.55
CA GLN A 35 -18.44 -28.08 -8.17
C GLN A 35 -17.49 -26.92 -7.81
N GLU A 36 -16.61 -26.49 -8.72
CA GLU A 36 -15.72 -25.35 -8.49
C GLU A 36 -16.51 -24.04 -8.39
N ARG A 37 -17.53 -23.84 -9.22
CA ARG A 37 -18.43 -22.68 -9.15
C ARG A 37 -19.21 -22.65 -7.84
N LEU A 38 -19.77 -23.78 -7.42
CA LEU A 38 -20.50 -23.90 -6.15
C LEU A 38 -19.56 -23.65 -4.95
N ASN A 39 -18.34 -24.17 -5.00
CA ASN A 39 -17.35 -23.94 -3.95
C ASN A 39 -17.00 -22.45 -3.84
N TYR A 40 -16.80 -21.76 -4.97
CA TYR A 40 -16.61 -20.31 -4.98
C TYR A 40 -17.77 -19.56 -4.32
N CYS A 41 -19.02 -19.83 -4.72
CA CYS A 41 -20.18 -19.19 -4.11
C CYS A 41 -20.24 -19.44 -2.60
N SER A 42 -20.06 -20.69 -2.17
CA SER A 42 -20.04 -21.07 -0.75
C SER A 42 -18.95 -20.34 0.05
N CYS A 43 -17.73 -20.28 -0.48
CA CYS A 43 -16.64 -19.53 0.16
C CYS A 43 -16.98 -18.03 0.27
N ARG A 44 -17.52 -17.43 -0.80
CA ARG A 44 -17.89 -16.01 -0.82
C ARG A 44 -19.02 -15.69 0.16
N ASP A 45 -20.05 -16.51 0.21
CA ASP A 45 -21.22 -16.34 1.08
C ASP A 45 -20.90 -16.57 2.56
N SER A 46 -19.81 -17.31 2.85
CA SER A 46 -19.33 -17.54 4.22
C SER A 46 -18.63 -16.34 4.86
N LEU A 47 -18.28 -15.31 4.08
CA LEU A 47 -17.59 -14.13 4.60
C LEU A 47 -18.49 -13.36 5.58
N CYS A 48 -17.90 -12.82 6.64
CA CYS A 48 -18.62 -11.89 7.50
C CYS A 48 -18.99 -10.61 6.72
N ALA A 49 -20.06 -9.92 7.14
CA ALA A 49 -20.58 -8.76 6.42
C ALA A 49 -19.52 -7.67 6.17
N GLU A 50 -18.61 -7.44 7.13
CA GLU A 50 -17.53 -6.47 6.99
C GLU A 50 -16.54 -6.84 5.88
N LEU A 51 -16.12 -8.12 5.81
CA LEU A 51 -15.22 -8.60 4.75
C LEU A 51 -15.90 -8.69 3.39
N ALA A 52 -17.16 -9.13 3.35
CA ALA A 52 -17.94 -9.17 2.12
C ALA A 52 -18.09 -7.77 1.52
N SER A 53 -18.39 -6.78 2.35
CA SER A 53 -18.41 -5.36 1.94
C SER A 53 -17.04 -4.94 1.42
N LEU A 54 -15.97 -5.14 2.18
CA LEU A 54 -14.62 -4.72 1.80
C LEU A 54 -14.15 -5.36 0.48
N LEU A 55 -14.46 -6.65 0.27
CA LEU A 55 -14.17 -7.36 -0.97
C LEU A 55 -14.92 -6.72 -2.14
N GLN A 56 -16.21 -6.42 -1.98
CA GLN A 56 -16.98 -5.75 -3.02
C GLN A 56 -16.39 -4.36 -3.34
N GLU A 57 -16.00 -3.58 -2.33
CA GLU A 57 -15.36 -2.27 -2.56
C GLU A 57 -14.03 -2.37 -3.32
N ALA A 58 -13.23 -3.41 -3.02
CA ALA A 58 -12.00 -3.69 -3.74
C ALA A 58 -12.27 -4.09 -5.20
N MET A 59 -13.32 -4.89 -5.45
CA MET A 59 -13.77 -5.23 -6.80
C MET A 59 -14.25 -3.99 -7.56
N ASP A 60 -14.99 -3.10 -6.92
CA ASP A 60 -15.49 -1.85 -7.51
C ASP A 60 -14.38 -0.80 -7.71
N MET A 61 -13.13 -1.13 -7.41
CA MET A 61 -11.96 -0.25 -7.49
C MET A 61 -12.14 1.05 -6.70
N LYS A 62 -12.89 1.00 -5.58
CA LYS A 62 -13.28 2.22 -4.84
C LYS A 62 -12.10 3.07 -4.39
N TRP A 63 -10.94 2.46 -4.16
CA TRP A 63 -9.74 3.12 -3.67
C TRP A 63 -8.48 2.42 -4.20
N PRO A 64 -7.39 3.15 -4.50
CA PRO A 64 -6.14 2.55 -4.97
C PRO A 64 -5.33 1.84 -3.88
N PHE A 65 -5.63 2.12 -2.60
CA PHE A 65 -5.03 1.49 -1.41
C PHE A 65 -6.09 1.23 -0.36
N ALA A 66 -6.01 0.09 0.33
CA ALA A 66 -6.99 -0.28 1.36
C ALA A 66 -6.93 0.71 2.53
N PRO A 67 -7.98 1.53 2.75
CA PRO A 67 -7.93 2.58 3.74
C PRO A 67 -8.07 1.99 5.15
N GLU A 68 -7.36 2.57 6.12
CA GLU A 68 -7.72 2.35 7.52
C GLU A 68 -8.95 3.20 7.88
N LYS A 69 -9.79 2.75 8.81
CA LYS A 69 -11.00 3.48 9.23
C LYS A 69 -10.72 4.89 9.77
N TRP A 70 -9.56 5.09 10.37
CA TRP A 70 -9.11 6.38 10.92
C TRP A 70 -8.37 7.27 9.92
N GLN A 71 -7.94 6.73 8.76
CA GLN A 71 -6.91 7.34 7.90
C GLN A 71 -7.25 8.75 7.42
N TYR A 72 -8.51 8.99 7.07
CA TYR A 72 -8.98 10.25 6.50
C TYR A 72 -9.95 11.04 7.41
N LYS A 73 -10.35 10.47 8.55
CA LYS A 73 -11.32 11.11 9.47
C LYS A 73 -10.69 12.26 10.24
N GLN A 74 -11.36 13.41 10.32
CA GLN A 74 -10.92 14.53 11.16
C GLN A 74 -10.96 14.15 12.65
N SER A 75 -12.10 13.68 13.15
CA SER A 75 -12.30 13.17 14.51
C SER A 75 -12.33 11.64 14.52
N VAL A 76 -11.41 11.02 15.27
CA VAL A 76 -11.28 9.55 15.36
C VAL A 76 -11.96 9.06 16.63
N SER A 77 -12.97 8.21 16.51
CA SER A 77 -13.64 7.56 17.64
C SER A 77 -12.92 6.28 18.06
N ALA A 78 -13.32 5.68 19.19
CA ALA A 78 -12.75 4.39 19.62
C ALA A 78 -12.99 3.26 18.61
N ALA A 79 -14.14 3.27 17.90
CA ALA A 79 -14.48 2.28 16.88
C ALA A 79 -13.60 2.40 15.62
N ASP A 80 -13.03 3.58 15.37
CA ASP A 80 -12.18 3.84 14.20
C ASP A 80 -10.75 3.34 14.38
N LYS A 81 -10.37 2.95 15.60
CA LYS A 81 -9.02 2.49 15.94
C LYS A 81 -8.77 1.02 15.59
N THR A 82 -9.80 0.27 15.17
CA THR A 82 -9.62 -1.11 14.70
C THR A 82 -8.82 -1.10 13.39
N ASN A 83 -7.68 -1.79 13.37
CA ASN A 83 -6.80 -1.85 12.20
C ASN A 83 -7.36 -2.84 11.17
N LEU A 84 -7.33 -2.47 9.89
CA LEU A 84 -7.70 -3.38 8.82
C LEU A 84 -6.87 -4.67 8.86
N ASN A 85 -5.58 -4.56 9.20
CA ASN A 85 -4.71 -5.72 9.33
C ASN A 85 -5.19 -6.70 10.41
N ASP A 86 -5.83 -6.23 11.50
CA ASP A 86 -6.34 -7.13 12.53
C ASP A 86 -7.51 -7.96 11.98
N LEU A 87 -8.41 -7.32 11.24
CA LEU A 87 -9.51 -7.99 10.54
C LEU A 87 -8.98 -9.00 9.51
N ILE A 88 -8.06 -8.58 8.64
CA ILE A 88 -7.46 -9.46 7.63
C ILE A 88 -6.71 -10.63 8.28
N SER A 89 -5.94 -10.38 9.34
CA SER A 89 -5.18 -11.42 10.05
C SER A 89 -6.09 -12.47 10.66
N LYS A 90 -7.22 -12.06 11.22
CA LYS A 90 -8.22 -12.94 11.84
C LYS A 90 -8.89 -13.86 10.83
N HIS A 91 -9.04 -13.41 9.58
CA HIS A 91 -9.77 -14.11 8.53
C HIS A 91 -8.87 -14.56 7.36
N LEU A 92 -7.56 -14.62 7.58
CA LEU A 92 -6.61 -14.85 6.50
C LEU A 92 -6.80 -16.19 5.80
N SER A 93 -6.97 -17.30 6.54
CA SER A 93 -7.19 -18.61 5.92
C SER A 93 -8.47 -18.60 5.07
N GLN A 94 -9.56 -18.04 5.59
CA GLN A 94 -10.82 -17.92 4.85
C GLN A 94 -10.64 -17.11 3.54
N LEU A 95 -9.84 -16.04 3.57
CA LEU A 95 -9.52 -15.25 2.37
C LEU A 95 -8.64 -16.03 1.38
N LEU A 96 -7.67 -16.81 1.84
CA LEU A 96 -6.82 -17.64 0.97
C LEU A 96 -7.60 -18.81 0.37
N ASP A 97 -8.52 -19.42 1.12
CA ASP A 97 -9.45 -20.43 0.61
C ASP A 97 -10.36 -19.83 -0.47
N LEU A 98 -10.88 -18.62 -0.25
CA LEU A 98 -11.63 -17.89 -1.26
C LEU A 98 -10.77 -17.57 -2.49
N LEU A 99 -9.52 -17.13 -2.32
CA LEU A 99 -8.61 -16.87 -3.44
C LEU A 99 -8.43 -18.13 -4.30
N LYS A 100 -8.17 -19.26 -3.67
CA LYS A 100 -8.05 -20.56 -4.36
C LYS A 100 -9.34 -20.94 -5.08
N ALA A 101 -10.49 -20.75 -4.44
CA ALA A 101 -11.79 -21.01 -5.05
C ALA A 101 -12.04 -20.09 -6.26
N CYS A 102 -11.70 -18.81 -6.18
CA CYS A 102 -11.81 -17.85 -7.28
C CYS A 102 -10.92 -18.26 -8.46
N ILE A 103 -9.67 -18.67 -8.20
CA ILE A 103 -8.74 -19.13 -9.24
C ILE A 103 -9.31 -20.34 -9.99
N ARG A 104 -9.87 -21.32 -9.27
CA ARG A 104 -10.46 -22.53 -9.85
C ARG A 104 -11.77 -22.27 -10.59
N ALA A 105 -12.58 -21.35 -10.09
CA ALA A 105 -13.84 -20.95 -10.72
C ALA A 105 -13.65 -19.92 -11.86
N GLU A 106 -12.41 -19.54 -12.18
CA GLU A 106 -12.06 -18.53 -13.19
C GLU A 106 -12.58 -17.11 -12.90
N GLU A 107 -12.82 -16.82 -11.62
CA GLU A 107 -13.30 -15.52 -11.11
C GLU A 107 -12.13 -14.56 -10.88
N ALA A 108 -11.48 -14.14 -11.97
CA ALA A 108 -10.24 -13.36 -11.95
C ALA A 108 -10.36 -12.03 -11.18
N HIS A 109 -11.49 -11.35 -11.34
CA HIS A 109 -11.75 -10.06 -10.68
C HIS A 109 -11.80 -10.23 -9.16
N CYS A 110 -12.54 -11.23 -8.69
CA CYS A 110 -12.62 -11.54 -7.27
C CYS A 110 -11.26 -12.00 -6.72
N ALA A 111 -10.53 -12.86 -7.46
CA ALA A 111 -9.19 -13.30 -7.08
C ALA A 111 -8.22 -12.12 -6.89
N LEU A 112 -8.18 -11.18 -7.83
CA LEU A 112 -7.30 -10.00 -7.73
C LEU A 112 -7.74 -9.02 -6.62
N ALA A 113 -9.04 -8.92 -6.34
CA ALA A 113 -9.53 -8.16 -5.19
C ALA A 113 -9.10 -8.80 -3.86
N VAL A 114 -9.18 -10.12 -3.71
CA VAL A 114 -8.67 -10.81 -2.51
C VAL A 114 -7.16 -10.58 -2.35
N VAL A 115 -6.38 -10.74 -3.43
CA VAL A 115 -4.94 -10.46 -3.44
C VAL A 115 -4.65 -9.03 -2.97
N PHE A 116 -5.43 -8.06 -3.42
CA PHE A 116 -5.31 -6.66 -3.01
C PHE A 116 -5.57 -6.46 -1.51
N LEU A 117 -6.58 -7.13 -0.94
CA LEU A 117 -6.89 -7.05 0.49
C LEU A 117 -5.80 -7.65 1.38
N VAL A 118 -5.26 -8.81 1.00
CA VAL A 118 -4.26 -9.52 1.82
C VAL A 118 -2.84 -8.96 1.65
N ASP A 119 -2.58 -8.16 0.63
CA ASP A 119 -1.24 -7.65 0.29
C ASP A 119 -0.53 -6.95 1.46
N ARG A 120 -1.21 -6.04 2.16
CA ARG A 120 -0.59 -5.30 3.26
C ARG A 120 -0.15 -6.23 4.39
N TYR A 121 -0.99 -7.20 4.72
CA TYR A 121 -0.68 -8.18 5.76
C TYR A 121 0.48 -9.10 5.32
N LEU A 122 0.40 -9.67 4.12
CA LEU A 122 1.43 -10.58 3.60
C LEU A 122 2.77 -9.90 3.31
N TYR A 123 2.80 -8.58 3.15
CA TYR A 123 4.06 -7.84 3.16
C TYR A 123 4.72 -7.78 4.52
N TRP A 124 3.93 -7.65 5.58
CA TRP A 124 4.45 -7.62 6.93
C TRP A 124 5.00 -8.99 7.36
N THR A 125 4.46 -10.08 6.80
CA THR A 125 4.93 -11.46 7.05
C THR A 125 5.95 -11.98 6.03
N ASP A 126 6.48 -11.12 5.15
CA ASP A 126 7.47 -11.46 4.11
C ASP A 126 7.02 -12.46 3.02
N ASP A 127 5.72 -12.60 2.78
CA ASP A 127 5.13 -13.49 1.76
C ASP A 127 4.76 -12.79 0.45
N SER A 128 5.11 -11.51 0.29
CA SER A 128 4.77 -10.72 -0.91
C SER A 128 5.27 -11.33 -2.22
N SER A 129 6.42 -12.01 -2.21
CA SER A 129 6.97 -12.63 -3.43
C SER A 129 6.07 -13.74 -3.97
N ARG A 130 5.47 -14.57 -3.10
CA ARG A 130 4.51 -15.61 -3.49
C ARG A 130 3.22 -14.98 -4.02
N LEU A 131 2.68 -14.02 -3.28
CA LEU A 131 1.45 -13.30 -3.65
C LEU A 131 1.57 -12.63 -5.04
N LEU A 132 2.70 -11.95 -5.30
CA LEU A 132 2.94 -11.30 -6.59
C LEU A 132 3.16 -12.30 -7.73
N LYS A 133 3.68 -13.50 -7.45
CA LYS A 133 3.76 -14.57 -8.45
C LYS A 133 2.36 -15.04 -8.86
N ILE A 134 1.45 -15.22 -7.91
CA ILE A 134 0.03 -15.51 -8.18
C ILE A 134 -0.60 -14.39 -9.01
N THR A 135 -0.40 -13.13 -8.58
CA THR A 135 -0.88 -11.93 -9.30
C THR A 135 -0.42 -11.92 -10.76
N LYS A 136 0.86 -12.21 -11.01
CA LYS A 136 1.43 -12.25 -12.36
C LYS A 136 0.81 -13.36 -13.22
N LEU A 137 0.55 -14.54 -12.65
CA LEU A 137 -0.08 -15.65 -13.38
C LEU A 137 -1.53 -15.32 -13.74
N LEU A 138 -2.27 -14.72 -12.81
CA LEU A 138 -3.64 -14.23 -13.04
C LEU A 138 -3.67 -13.18 -14.15
N HIS A 139 -2.80 -12.17 -14.09
CA HIS A 139 -2.74 -11.13 -15.11
C HIS A 139 -2.35 -11.65 -16.49
N ARG A 140 -1.43 -12.63 -16.57
CA ARG A 140 -1.08 -13.25 -17.85
C ARG A 140 -2.27 -13.96 -18.49
N ARG A 141 -3.14 -14.55 -17.68
CA ARG A 141 -4.35 -15.25 -18.15
C ARG A 141 -5.49 -14.27 -18.47
N TYR A 142 -5.64 -13.23 -17.66
CA TYR A 142 -6.70 -12.23 -17.75
C TYR A 142 -6.10 -10.81 -17.79
N PRO A 143 -5.55 -10.39 -18.94
CA PRO A 143 -4.83 -9.11 -19.06
C PRO A 143 -5.73 -7.89 -18.83
N GLU A 144 -7.03 -8.02 -19.15
CA GLU A 144 -8.03 -6.97 -18.99
C GLU A 144 -8.46 -6.77 -17.52
N THR A 145 -8.20 -7.73 -16.63
CA THR A 145 -8.61 -7.61 -15.23
C THR A 145 -7.73 -6.58 -14.52
N PRO A 146 -8.34 -5.57 -13.84
CA PRO A 146 -7.59 -4.50 -13.21
C PRO A 146 -6.73 -4.98 -12.03
N ILE A 147 -5.54 -4.40 -11.89
CA ILE A 147 -4.62 -4.64 -10.77
C ILE A 147 -4.50 -3.35 -9.97
N ALA A 148 -4.72 -3.46 -8.65
CA ALA A 148 -4.61 -2.31 -7.76
C ALA A 148 -3.20 -1.68 -7.78
N PRO A 149 -3.09 -0.34 -7.80
CA PRO A 149 -1.80 0.37 -7.70
C PRO A 149 -0.97 -0.05 -6.50
N GLN A 150 -1.61 -0.40 -5.38
CA GLN A 150 -0.94 -0.96 -4.21
C GLN A 150 -0.06 -2.18 -4.54
N LEU A 151 -0.54 -3.11 -5.38
CA LEU A 151 0.19 -4.31 -5.78
C LEU A 151 1.34 -3.98 -6.75
N VAL A 152 1.15 -2.99 -7.61
CA VAL A 152 2.19 -2.50 -8.52
C VAL A 152 3.35 -1.87 -7.72
N ILE A 153 3.02 -1.05 -6.73
CA ILE A 153 4.01 -0.46 -5.81
C ILE A 153 4.65 -1.54 -4.92
N ARG A 154 3.89 -2.57 -4.51
CA ARG A 154 4.46 -3.74 -3.83
C ARG A 154 5.53 -4.42 -4.67
N GLN A 155 5.28 -4.60 -5.97
CA GLN A 155 6.26 -5.19 -6.87
C GLN A 155 7.55 -4.37 -6.96
N ALA A 156 7.46 -3.04 -6.95
CA ALA A 156 8.63 -2.17 -6.87
C ALA A 156 9.42 -2.37 -5.57
N ARG A 157 8.74 -2.46 -4.42
CA ARG A 157 9.39 -2.73 -3.11
C ARG A 157 10.11 -4.08 -3.10
N VAL A 158 9.49 -5.14 -3.64
CA VAL A 158 10.10 -6.47 -3.75
C VAL A 158 11.31 -6.45 -4.70
N TYR A 159 11.20 -5.78 -5.86
CA TYR A 159 12.35 -5.62 -6.76
C TYR A 159 13.50 -4.89 -6.09
N PHE A 160 13.23 -3.80 -5.40
CA PHE A 160 14.25 -3.09 -4.64
C PHE A 160 14.92 -3.99 -3.59
N ASN A 161 14.14 -4.67 -2.74
CA ASN A 161 14.68 -5.55 -1.70
C ASN A 161 15.50 -6.72 -2.28
N SER A 162 15.23 -7.13 -3.52
CA SER A 162 16.01 -8.16 -4.24
C SER A 162 17.16 -7.61 -5.09
N GLY A 163 17.50 -6.32 -4.95
CA GLY A 163 18.61 -5.67 -5.68
C GLY A 163 18.30 -5.29 -7.13
N LYS A 164 17.05 -5.46 -7.60
CA LYS A 164 16.63 -5.14 -8.98
C LYS A 164 16.24 -3.67 -9.10
N LEU A 165 17.20 -2.77 -8.84
CA LEU A 165 16.99 -1.33 -8.72
C LEU A 165 16.33 -0.70 -9.96
N GLN A 166 16.83 -1.00 -11.16
CA GLN A 166 16.28 -0.47 -12.40
C GLN A 166 14.81 -0.84 -12.62
N LYS A 167 14.40 -2.05 -12.22
CA LYS A 167 13.00 -2.49 -12.36
C LYS A 167 12.10 -1.80 -11.36
N ALA A 168 12.56 -1.61 -10.13
CA ALA A 168 11.83 -0.86 -9.13
C ALA A 168 11.65 0.60 -9.57
N GLU A 169 12.73 1.22 -10.05
CA GLU A 169 12.74 2.61 -10.51
C GLU A 169 11.85 2.82 -11.74
N TYR A 170 11.84 1.89 -12.69
CA TYR A 170 10.96 1.95 -13.86
C TYR A 170 9.48 1.97 -13.46
N ILE A 171 9.07 1.08 -12.53
CA ILE A 171 7.69 1.04 -12.04
C ILE A 171 7.31 2.35 -11.37
N LEU A 172 8.14 2.84 -10.44
CA LEU A 172 7.86 4.05 -9.68
C LEU A 172 7.84 5.28 -10.60
N SER A 173 8.81 5.41 -11.50
CA SER A 173 8.86 6.52 -12.46
C SER A 173 7.65 6.52 -13.39
N SER A 174 7.20 5.35 -13.85
CA SER A 174 6.00 5.23 -14.67
C SER A 174 4.76 5.74 -13.92
N LEU A 175 4.56 5.30 -12.67
CA LEU A 175 3.44 5.77 -11.85
C LEU A 175 3.52 7.27 -11.55
N ILE A 176 4.72 7.80 -11.28
CA ILE A 176 4.90 9.23 -10.99
C ILE A 176 4.62 10.08 -12.23
N ASN A 177 5.19 9.71 -13.39
CA ASN A 177 5.13 10.52 -14.60
C ASN A 177 3.82 10.36 -15.37
N ASN A 178 3.04 9.30 -15.12
CA ASN A 178 1.78 9.01 -15.81
C ASN A 178 0.54 9.19 -14.92
N SER A 179 0.58 10.14 -13.99
CA SER A 179 -0.55 10.47 -13.08
C SER A 179 -1.14 9.24 -12.36
N GLY A 180 -0.26 8.40 -11.83
CA GLY A 180 -0.61 7.17 -11.12
C GLY A 180 -1.13 6.04 -12.00
N THR A 181 -1.40 6.27 -13.29
CA THR A 181 -2.12 5.33 -14.17
C THR A 181 -1.42 3.98 -14.28
N THR A 182 -2.18 2.90 -14.15
CA THR A 182 -1.66 1.53 -14.27
C THR A 182 -2.71 0.55 -14.79
N GLY A 183 -2.36 -0.21 -15.83
CA GLY A 183 -3.23 -1.23 -16.43
C GLY A 183 -4.66 -0.72 -16.70
N HIS A 184 -5.63 -1.55 -16.32
CA HIS A 184 -7.07 -1.27 -16.44
C HIS A 184 -7.69 -0.68 -15.17
N TRP A 185 -6.87 -0.20 -14.22
CA TRP A 185 -7.39 0.39 -12.98
C TRP A 185 -8.08 1.72 -13.24
N ILE A 186 -9.33 1.85 -12.80
CA ILE A 186 -10.13 3.07 -12.95
C ILE A 186 -10.15 3.83 -11.62
N TYR A 187 -9.79 5.10 -11.67
CA TYR A 187 -9.83 6.00 -10.52
C TYR A 187 -11.17 6.73 -10.48
N HIS A 188 -11.78 6.81 -9.30
CA HIS A 188 -13.04 7.53 -9.10
C HIS A 188 -12.84 9.03 -8.84
N SER A 189 -11.60 9.44 -8.52
CA SER A 189 -11.24 10.84 -8.30
C SER A 189 -9.81 11.15 -8.76
N GLU A 190 -9.53 12.41 -9.08
CA GLU A 190 -8.16 12.87 -9.35
C GLU A 190 -7.28 12.78 -8.08
N SER A 191 -7.88 12.97 -6.89
CA SER A 191 -7.16 12.80 -5.63
C SER A 191 -6.60 11.40 -5.43
N ASP A 192 -7.24 10.35 -5.94
CA ASP A 192 -6.71 8.99 -5.86
C ASP A 192 -5.44 8.83 -6.70
N ARG A 193 -5.35 9.53 -7.84
CA ARG A 193 -4.14 9.56 -8.68
C ARG A 193 -3.01 10.29 -7.98
N VAL A 194 -3.30 11.44 -7.39
CA VAL A 194 -2.35 12.20 -6.57
C VAL A 194 -1.85 11.35 -5.40
N LEU A 195 -2.73 10.60 -4.73
CA LEU A 195 -2.36 9.67 -3.66
C LEU A 195 -1.40 8.59 -4.16
N VAL A 196 -1.66 7.98 -5.32
CA VAL A 196 -0.74 6.99 -5.93
C VAL A 196 0.61 7.59 -6.27
N GLN A 197 0.65 8.82 -6.79
CA GLN A 197 1.90 9.53 -7.05
C GLN A 197 2.65 9.82 -5.74
N ALA A 198 1.98 10.34 -4.71
CA ALA A 198 2.57 10.64 -3.40
C ALA A 198 3.18 9.38 -2.76
N VAL A 199 2.47 8.25 -2.79
CA VAL A 199 2.99 6.96 -2.29
C VAL A 199 4.18 6.48 -3.14
N SER A 200 4.10 6.60 -4.47
CA SER A 200 5.21 6.23 -5.36
C SER A 200 6.47 7.05 -5.10
N VAL A 201 6.32 8.36 -4.90
CA VAL A 201 7.40 9.29 -4.52
C VAL A 201 7.97 8.93 -3.15
N GLN A 202 7.13 8.65 -2.14
CA GLN A 202 7.58 8.22 -0.82
C GLN A 202 8.41 6.92 -0.90
N VAL A 203 7.94 5.93 -1.67
CA VAL A 203 8.66 4.66 -1.86
C VAL A 203 10.02 4.91 -2.53
N ARG A 204 10.06 5.76 -3.56
CA ARG A 204 11.31 6.14 -4.24
C ARG A 204 12.27 6.84 -3.28
N GLY A 205 11.80 7.76 -2.45
CA GLY A 205 12.60 8.39 -1.39
C GLY A 205 13.16 7.38 -0.38
N THR A 206 12.36 6.38 0.01
CA THR A 206 12.83 5.28 0.90
C THR A 206 13.92 4.43 0.23
N ILE A 207 13.83 4.21 -1.08
CA ILE A 207 14.86 3.52 -1.86
C ILE A 207 16.16 4.33 -1.85
N LEU A 208 16.11 5.64 -2.13
CA LEU A 208 17.28 6.52 -2.10
C LEU A 208 17.91 6.59 -0.71
N GLN A 209 17.10 6.65 0.35
CA GLN A 209 17.56 6.59 1.74
C GLN A 209 18.42 5.34 1.97
N LYS A 210 17.95 4.17 1.53
CA LYS A 210 18.68 2.91 1.69
C LYS A 210 19.96 2.83 0.86
N LEU A 211 20.05 3.62 -0.22
CA LEU A 211 21.27 3.77 -1.04
C LEU A 211 22.24 4.82 -0.48
N GLY A 212 21.88 5.54 0.60
CA GLY A 212 22.69 6.58 1.20
C GLY A 212 22.67 7.91 0.46
N LEU A 213 21.72 8.10 -0.47
CA LEU A 213 21.50 9.36 -1.21
C LEU A 213 20.60 10.26 -0.37
N TRP A 214 21.15 10.85 0.69
CA TRP A 214 20.38 11.46 1.77
C TRP A 214 19.63 12.72 1.33
N LEU A 215 20.26 13.60 0.55
CA LEU A 215 19.66 14.85 0.09
C LEU A 215 18.45 14.56 -0.80
N GLU A 216 18.65 13.78 -1.85
CA GLU A 216 17.61 13.41 -2.81
C GLU A 216 16.50 12.59 -2.14
N ALA A 217 16.84 11.72 -1.19
CA ALA A 217 15.85 11.03 -0.39
C ALA A 217 14.97 12.01 0.41
N ALA A 218 15.58 13.00 1.07
CA ALA A 218 14.84 13.99 1.85
C ALA A 218 13.92 14.84 0.96
N GLU A 219 14.38 15.25 -0.22
CA GLU A 219 13.58 16.00 -1.19
C GLU A 219 12.38 15.19 -1.70
N LEU A 220 12.56 13.90 -2.02
CA LEU A 220 11.44 13.04 -2.40
C LEU A 220 10.47 12.82 -1.23
N ILE A 221 10.95 12.62 0.00
CA ILE A 221 10.06 12.48 1.15
C ILE A 221 9.29 13.78 1.41
N TRP A 222 9.91 14.95 1.24
CA TRP A 222 9.21 16.23 1.29
C TRP A 222 8.13 16.36 0.21
N ALA A 223 8.47 16.04 -1.04
CA ALA A 223 7.50 16.03 -2.14
C ALA A 223 6.32 15.09 -1.88
N SER A 224 6.56 13.93 -1.25
CA SER A 224 5.46 13.04 -0.82
C SER A 224 4.56 13.68 0.24
N LEU A 225 5.12 14.43 1.20
CA LEU A 225 4.34 15.14 2.22
C LEU A 225 3.43 16.19 1.56
N VAL A 226 3.98 17.00 0.64
CA VAL A 226 3.19 17.96 -0.14
C VAL A 226 2.03 17.26 -0.86
N GLY A 227 2.29 16.11 -1.49
CA GLY A 227 1.26 15.31 -2.15
C GLY A 227 0.19 14.74 -1.19
N TYR A 228 0.56 14.34 0.02
CA TYR A 228 -0.43 13.86 1.00
C TYR A 228 -1.28 14.98 1.59
N TYR A 229 -0.71 16.16 1.81
CA TYR A 229 -1.44 17.33 2.33
C TYR A 229 -2.32 18.01 1.28
N SER A 230 -2.07 17.80 -0.02
CA SER A 230 -2.91 18.34 -1.10
C SER A 230 -4.20 17.56 -1.34
N LEU A 231 -4.36 16.38 -0.71
CA LEU A 231 -5.58 15.59 -0.81
C LEU A 231 -6.76 16.31 -0.12
N PRO A 232 -8.00 16.15 -0.61
CA PRO A 232 -9.19 16.73 0.03
C PRO A 232 -9.32 16.36 1.52
N GLN A 233 -8.93 15.13 1.85
CA GLN A 233 -8.69 14.67 3.21
C GLN A 233 -7.24 14.18 3.28
N PRO A 234 -6.35 14.87 4.03
CA PRO A 234 -4.95 14.49 4.08
C PRO A 234 -4.74 13.04 4.54
N ASP A 235 -3.82 12.32 3.90
CA ASP A 235 -3.48 10.94 4.27
C ASP A 235 -2.64 10.91 5.54
N LYS A 236 -3.30 10.82 6.69
CA LYS A 236 -2.63 10.80 8.00
C LYS A 236 -1.61 9.67 8.13
N LYS A 237 -1.86 8.52 7.49
CA LYS A 237 -0.96 7.37 7.51
C LYS A 237 0.29 7.63 6.67
N GLY A 238 0.09 8.13 5.45
CA GLY A 238 1.16 8.56 4.55
C GLY A 238 2.04 9.63 5.18
N ILE A 239 1.41 10.67 5.74
CA ILE A 239 2.08 11.77 6.46
C ILE A 239 2.92 11.24 7.62
N GLY A 240 2.31 10.51 8.57
CA GLY A 240 3.03 9.98 9.73
C GLY A 240 4.23 9.11 9.33
N THR A 241 4.07 8.29 8.29
CA THR A 241 5.16 7.46 7.74
C THR A 241 6.27 8.31 7.12
N SER A 242 5.93 9.29 6.28
CA SER A 242 6.91 10.20 5.65
C SER A 242 7.67 11.02 6.68
N LEU A 243 7.00 11.52 7.73
CA LEU A 243 7.66 12.29 8.80
C LEU A 243 8.66 11.42 9.57
N CYS A 244 8.31 10.16 9.88
CA CYS A 244 9.22 9.20 10.49
C CYS A 244 10.45 8.92 9.61
N ILE A 245 10.24 8.73 8.30
CA ILE A 245 11.33 8.48 7.34
C ILE A 245 12.21 9.73 7.23
N LEU A 246 11.62 10.92 7.11
CA LEU A 246 12.36 12.18 7.02
C LEU A 246 13.21 12.39 8.27
N ALA A 247 12.66 12.18 9.46
CA ALA A 247 13.42 12.26 10.70
C ALA A 247 14.62 11.30 10.71
N SER A 248 14.45 10.08 10.22
CA SER A 248 15.54 9.11 10.06
C SER A 248 16.61 9.57 9.06
N ILE A 249 16.20 10.07 7.89
CA ILE A 249 17.12 10.63 6.89
C ILE A 249 17.91 11.80 7.49
N LEU A 250 17.23 12.74 8.13
CA LEU A 250 17.83 13.92 8.73
C LEU A 250 18.82 13.57 9.83
N VAL A 251 18.69 12.44 10.53
CA VAL A 251 19.70 11.99 11.50
C VAL A 251 20.96 11.47 10.80
N SER A 252 20.82 10.80 9.65
CA SER A 252 21.93 10.19 8.90
C SER A 252 22.66 11.17 7.97
N MET A 253 21.98 12.19 7.46
CA MET A 253 22.46 13.18 6.50
C MET A 253 23.69 13.97 6.98
N ASN A 254 24.68 14.27 6.14
CA ASN A 254 25.83 15.09 6.57
C ASN A 254 25.44 16.59 6.72
N ASN A 255 26.36 17.44 7.18
CA ASN A 255 26.05 18.86 7.38
C ASN A 255 25.88 19.65 6.07
N GLU A 256 26.59 19.26 5.01
CA GLU A 256 26.53 19.91 3.70
C GLU A 256 25.18 19.62 3.03
N ASP A 257 24.79 18.35 2.97
CA ASP A 257 23.48 17.90 2.50
C ASP A 257 22.35 18.56 3.32
N PHE A 258 22.49 18.63 4.65
CA PHE A 258 21.48 19.27 5.50
C PHE A 258 21.37 20.77 5.23
N HIS A 259 22.49 21.44 5.01
CA HIS A 259 22.49 22.84 4.62
C HIS A 259 21.80 23.01 3.26
N ALA A 260 22.17 22.22 2.25
CA ALA A 260 21.56 22.24 0.92
C ALA A 260 20.04 22.02 0.98
N PHE A 261 19.59 20.98 1.69
CA PHE A 261 18.18 20.68 1.90
C PHE A 261 17.43 21.84 2.57
N ARG A 262 18.02 22.44 3.61
CA ARG A 262 17.40 23.55 4.35
C ARG A 262 17.30 24.83 3.53
N THR A 263 18.26 25.08 2.66
CA THR A 263 18.30 26.29 1.82
C THR A 263 17.57 26.14 0.49
N ASN A 264 16.99 24.97 0.21
CA ASN A 264 16.22 24.75 -0.99
C ASN A 264 14.94 25.62 -0.97
N PRO A 265 14.74 26.54 -1.93
CA PRO A 265 13.60 27.46 -1.93
C PRO A 265 12.25 26.77 -2.14
N ASP A 266 12.24 25.56 -2.71
CA ASP A 266 11.02 24.78 -2.93
C ASP A 266 10.55 24.05 -1.65
N ILE A 267 11.31 24.17 -0.55
CA ILE A 267 11.05 23.52 0.73
C ILE A 267 10.69 24.58 1.78
N ASP A 268 9.38 24.81 1.94
CA ASP A 268 8.88 25.75 2.94
C ASP A 268 8.68 25.07 4.31
N PHE A 269 9.66 25.25 5.20
CA PHE A 269 9.57 24.85 6.62
C PHE A 269 8.81 25.86 7.51
N VAL A 270 8.47 27.04 7.01
CA VAL A 270 7.88 28.17 7.76
C VAL A 270 6.35 28.15 7.69
N SER A 271 5.78 27.77 6.54
CA SER A 271 4.34 27.56 6.35
C SER A 271 3.97 26.11 6.05
N PRO A 272 4.43 25.14 6.85
CA PRO A 272 3.98 23.77 6.65
C PRO A 272 2.48 23.68 6.96
N PRO A 273 1.71 22.81 6.30
CA PRO A 273 0.26 22.72 6.44
C PRO A 273 -0.15 22.62 7.91
N HIS A 274 -0.69 23.73 8.41
CA HIS A 274 -1.21 24.10 9.74
C HIS A 274 -0.55 23.62 11.06
N ASN A 275 0.35 22.62 11.13
CA ASN A 275 0.84 22.07 12.42
C ASN A 275 2.36 21.98 12.62
N LEU A 276 3.20 22.46 11.70
CA LEU A 276 4.67 22.32 11.78
C LEU A 276 5.39 23.69 11.93
N GLN A 277 4.67 24.78 12.21
CA GLN A 277 5.18 26.17 12.23
C GLN A 277 6.30 26.46 13.26
N SER A 278 6.57 25.56 14.22
CA SER A 278 7.56 25.79 15.30
C SER A 278 8.98 25.30 14.99
N LEU A 279 9.26 24.82 13.79
CA LEU A 279 10.46 24.03 13.47
C LEU A 279 11.72 24.79 13.05
N VAL A 280 11.67 26.12 12.93
CA VAL A 280 12.64 26.85 12.07
C VAL A 280 13.99 27.21 12.73
N VAL A 281 14.22 26.97 14.03
CA VAL A 281 15.51 27.35 14.68
C VAL A 281 16.07 26.24 15.56
N PHE A 282 16.45 25.10 14.97
CA PHE A 282 17.03 24.01 15.76
C PHE A 282 18.15 23.24 15.04
N SER A 283 19.09 22.72 15.83
CA SER A 283 20.15 21.83 15.35
C SER A 283 19.57 20.53 14.79
N LYS A 284 20.29 19.85 13.88
CA LYS A 284 19.90 18.57 13.24
C LYS A 284 19.18 17.58 14.17
N LYS A 285 19.69 17.38 15.40
CA LYS A 285 19.08 16.51 16.42
C LYS A 285 17.81 17.08 17.06
N LYS A 286 17.74 18.39 17.31
CA LYS A 286 16.56 19.05 17.87
C LYS A 286 15.45 19.18 16.81
N PHE A 287 15.80 19.39 15.55
CA PHE A 287 14.86 19.40 14.42
C PHE A 287 14.22 18.03 14.21
N ALA A 288 15.03 16.95 14.18
CA ALA A 288 14.50 15.59 14.16
C ALA A 288 13.64 15.26 15.39
N ALA A 289 14.05 15.69 16.59
CA ALA A 289 13.27 15.49 17.82
C ALA A 289 11.94 16.26 17.82
N LEU A 290 11.89 17.48 17.28
CA LEU A 290 10.67 18.27 17.14
C LEU A 290 9.71 17.68 16.09
N PHE A 291 10.23 17.15 14.99
CA PHE A 291 9.43 16.38 14.04
C PHE A 291 8.80 15.17 14.72
N ILE A 292 9.59 14.39 15.49
CA ILE A 292 9.08 13.25 16.28
C ILE A 292 8.00 13.70 17.28
N LEU A 293 8.19 14.84 17.96
CA LEU A 293 7.18 15.39 18.88
C LEU A 293 5.90 15.86 18.15
N SER A 294 6.00 16.41 16.93
CA SER A 294 4.82 16.79 16.13
C SER A 294 3.99 15.57 15.72
N ILE A 295 4.64 14.44 15.41
CA ILE A 295 3.99 13.14 15.13
C ILE A 295 3.13 12.71 16.32
N PHE A 296 3.60 12.91 17.55
CA PHE A 296 2.80 12.63 18.75
C PHE A 296 1.72 13.70 19.01
N SER A 297 1.93 14.96 18.64
CA SER A 297 0.91 16.00 18.80
C SER A 297 -0.31 15.78 17.88
N ASP A 298 -0.10 15.33 16.64
CA ASP A 298 -1.18 15.00 15.71
C ASP A 298 -1.93 13.71 16.08
N VAL A 299 -1.27 12.77 16.77
CA VAL A 299 -1.91 11.57 17.34
C VAL A 299 -2.66 11.88 18.65
N THR A 300 -2.27 12.92 19.39
CA THR A 300 -2.83 13.28 20.70
C THR A 300 -4.00 14.27 20.66
N TRP A 301 -4.36 14.82 19.49
CA TRP A 301 -5.64 15.54 19.33
C TRP A 301 -6.88 14.65 19.56
N GLY A 302 -6.72 13.32 19.67
CA GLY A 302 -7.74 12.38 20.14
C GLY A 302 -7.73 12.10 21.65
N TRP A 303 -6.90 12.78 22.46
CA TRP A 303 -6.73 12.51 23.90
C TRP A 303 -7.08 13.67 24.84
N LYS A 304 -7.43 14.86 24.32
CA LYS A 304 -7.89 15.99 25.15
C LYS A 304 -9.23 16.55 24.67
N SER A 305 -10.31 15.80 24.91
CA SER A 305 -11.66 16.36 25.08
C SER A 305 -12.60 15.34 25.73
N SER A 306 -12.24 14.88 26.92
CA SER A 306 -13.19 14.18 27.81
C SER A 306 -12.68 14.22 29.26
N SER A 307 -12.70 15.42 29.82
CA SER A 307 -12.78 15.61 31.26
C SER A 307 -13.36 17.01 31.49
N SER A 308 -14.67 17.01 31.72
CA SER A 308 -15.38 17.97 32.58
C SER A 308 -14.64 18.18 33.89
#